data_AF-A0A942GLP8-F1
#
_entry.id   AF-A0A942GLP8-F1
#
_cell.length_a   1.000
_cell.length_b   1.000
_cell.length_c   1.000
_cell.angle_alpha   90.00
_cell.angle_beta   90.00
_cell.angle_gamma   90.00
#
_symmetry.space_group_name_H-M   'P 1'
#
loop_
_entity.id
_entity.type
_entity.pdbx_description
1 polymer ?
#
loop_
_entity_poly.entity_id
_entity_poly.type
_entity_poly.pdbx_seq_one_letter_code
_entity_poly.pdbx_strand_id
1 'polypeptide(L)'
;MLSFLMNERQQKLQEETRAFVKSVDKQLILDMDAERVTYPADYMRALADVKLFGLRFPPEYGGRGYGWSEEVVALEEIGYLGTSLA
;
A
#
# COMPACT_ATOMS: atom_id res chain seq x y z
N MET A 1 11.94 -5.26 -1.97
CA MET A 1 12.26 -6.59 -2.52
C MET A 1 13.43 -6.42 -3.46
N LEU A 2 14.29 -7.43 -3.62
CA LEU A 2 15.38 -7.34 -4.60
C LEU A 2 14.79 -7.38 -6.02
N SER A 3 15.14 -6.39 -6.85
CA SER A 3 14.55 -6.19 -8.19
C SER A 3 14.67 -7.42 -9.11
N PHE A 4 15.77 -8.16 -9.01
CA PHE A 4 16.01 -9.35 -9.84
C PHE A 4 15.11 -10.55 -9.50
N LEU A 5 14.41 -10.53 -8.35
CA LEU A 5 13.43 -11.56 -7.98
C LEU A 5 12.02 -11.24 -8.50
N MET A 6 11.82 -10.06 -9.10
CA MET A 6 10.50 -9.57 -9.50
C MET A 6 10.32 -9.58 -11.02
N ASN A 7 9.13 -9.96 -11.47
CA ASN A 7 8.72 -9.75 -12.86
C ASN A 7 8.32 -8.28 -13.10
N GLU A 8 8.13 -7.89 -14.37
CA GLU A 8 7.79 -6.51 -14.74
C GLU A 8 6.48 -6.01 -14.07
N ARG A 9 5.49 -6.90 -13.92
CA ARG A 9 4.21 -6.58 -13.29
C ARG A 9 4.39 -6.24 -11.80
N GLN A 10 5.28 -6.96 -11.11
CA GLN A 10 5.65 -6.71 -9.71
C GLN A 10 6.50 -5.45 -9.56
N GLN A 11 7.46 -5.22 -10.45
CA GLN A 11 8.28 -3.99 -10.43
C GLN A 11 7.41 -2.75 -10.61
N LYS A 12 6.47 -2.78 -11.55
CA LYS A 12 5.50 -1.69 -11.73
C LYS A 12 4.64 -1.47 -10.49
N LEU A 13 4.14 -2.55 -9.87
CA LEU A 13 3.38 -2.44 -8.62
C LEU A 13 4.22 -1.84 -7.49
N GLN A 14 5.50 -2.21 -7.39
CA GLN A 14 6.43 -1.64 -6.42
C GLN A 14 6.58 -0.13 -6.62
N GLU A 15 6.77 0.32 -7.85
CA GLU A 15 6.90 1.74 -8.19
C GLU A 15 5.64 2.54 -7.86
N GLU A 16 4.46 2.01 -8.24
CA GLU A 16 3.16 2.60 -7.92
C GLU A 16 2.95 2.73 -6.41
N THR A 17 3.23 1.64 -5.67
CA THR A 17 3.08 1.62 -4.21
C THR A 17 4.06 2.57 -3.52
N ARG A 18 5.32 2.60 -3.97
CA ARG A 18 6.34 3.53 -3.47
C ARG A 18 5.95 4.98 -3.70
N ALA A 19 5.40 5.30 -4.86
CA ALA A 19 4.94 6.65 -5.17
C ALA A 19 3.81 7.07 -4.23
N PHE A 20 2.84 6.18 -3.97
CA PHE A 20 1.78 6.41 -2.99
C PHE A 20 2.36 6.62 -1.59
N VAL A 21 3.22 5.73 -1.11
CA VAL A 21 3.85 5.80 0.22
C VAL A 21 4.59 7.12 0.42
N LYS A 22 5.32 7.59 -0.59
CA LYS A 22 6.01 8.90 -0.53
C LYS A 22 5.07 10.10 -0.49
N SER A 23 3.83 9.95 -0.93
CA SER A 23 2.81 11.01 -0.90
C SER A 23 2.10 11.12 0.45
N VAL A 24 2.22 10.13 1.31
CA VAL A 24 1.59 10.13 2.64
C VAL A 24 2.29 11.15 3.54
N ASP A 25 1.51 12.02 4.18
CA ASP A 25 2.03 12.99 5.13
C ASP A 25 2.58 12.27 6.36
N LYS A 26 3.84 12.58 6.70
CA LYS A 26 4.51 12.02 7.88
C LYS A 26 3.79 12.41 9.18
N GLN A 27 3.06 13.52 9.18
CA GLN A 27 2.29 13.96 10.35
C GLN A 27 1.20 12.94 10.72
N LEU A 28 0.64 12.21 9.75
CA LEU A 28 -0.32 11.13 10.01
C LEU A 28 0.26 10.09 10.97
N ILE A 29 1.50 9.67 10.74
CA ILE A 29 2.17 8.66 11.57
C ILE A 29 2.38 9.18 12.99
N LEU A 30 2.86 10.42 13.12
CA LEU A 30 3.08 11.05 14.41
C LEU A 30 1.78 11.23 15.21
N ASP A 31 0.68 11.56 14.53
CA ASP A 31 -0.63 11.71 15.17
C ASP A 31 -1.26 10.35 15.51
N MET A 32 -0.97 9.30 14.75
CA MET A 32 -1.33 7.92 15.11
C MET A 32 -0.57 7.46 16.36
N ASP A 33 0.75 7.67 16.43
CA ASP A 33 1.57 7.34 17.59
C ASP A 33 1.17 8.12 18.85
N ALA A 34 0.73 9.37 18.67
CA ALA A 34 0.21 10.22 19.75
C ALA A 34 -1.26 9.95 20.12
N GLU A 35 -1.86 8.88 19.58
CA GLU A 35 -3.27 8.49 19.78
C GLU A 35 -4.30 9.57 19.39
N ARG A 36 -3.91 10.57 18.60
CA ARG A 36 -4.81 11.59 18.06
C ARG A 36 -5.63 11.06 16.88
N VAL A 37 -5.06 10.09 16.14
CA VAL A 37 -5.72 9.38 15.05
C VAL A 37 -5.70 7.89 15.34
N THR A 38 -6.85 7.33 15.71
CA THR A 38 -6.96 5.88 15.96
C THR A 38 -7.22 5.09 14.67
N TYR A 39 -7.98 5.67 13.74
CA TYR A 39 -8.27 5.04 12.45
C TYR A 39 -8.09 6.03 11.29
N PRO A 40 -7.15 5.77 10.37
CA PRO A 40 -6.77 6.71 9.33
C PRO A 40 -7.70 6.58 8.11
N ALA A 41 -8.97 6.98 8.25
CA ALA A 41 -10.00 6.79 7.21
C ALA A 41 -9.63 7.43 5.86
N ASP A 42 -9.01 8.62 5.87
CA ASP A 42 -8.63 9.31 4.64
C ASP A 42 -7.45 8.63 3.93
N TYR A 43 -6.51 8.06 4.68
CA TYR A 43 -5.46 7.20 4.12
C TYR A 43 -6.07 5.97 3.44
N MET A 44 -7.05 5.32 4.06
CA MET A 44 -7.72 4.16 3.47
C MET A 44 -8.45 4.51 2.17
N ARG A 45 -9.11 5.67 2.12
CA ARG A 45 -9.75 6.18 0.90
C ARG A 45 -8.71 6.47 -0.18
N ALA A 46 -7.63 7.18 0.16
CA ALA A 46 -6.56 7.48 -0.78
C ALA A 46 -5.91 6.21 -1.35
N LEU A 47 -5.69 5.18 -0.53
CA LEU A 47 -5.17 3.87 -0.95
C LEU A 47 -6.15 3.15 -1.90
N ALA A 48 -7.45 3.26 -1.65
CA ALA A 48 -8.49 2.71 -2.52
C ALA A 48 -8.59 3.46 -3.85
N ASP A 49 -8.47 4.79 -3.85
CA ASP A 49 -8.52 5.63 -5.06
C ASP A 49 -7.40 5.28 -6.05
N VAL A 50 -6.21 4.93 -5.54
CA VAL A 50 -5.08 4.46 -6.36
C VAL A 50 -5.11 2.95 -6.63
N LYS A 51 -6.19 2.26 -6.26
CA LYS A 51 -6.39 0.80 -6.43
C LYS A 51 -5.28 -0.04 -5.81
N LEU A 52 -4.73 0.39 -4.68
CA LEU A 52 -3.81 -0.41 -3.87
C LEU A 52 -4.52 -1.14 -2.74
N PHE A 53 -5.80 -0.83 -2.50
CA PHE A 53 -6.63 -1.56 -1.56
C PHE A 53 -7.26 -2.81 -2.20
N GLY A 54 -7.18 -3.96 -1.51
CA GLY A 54 -7.81 -5.19 -1.98
C GLY A 54 -7.17 -5.79 -3.25
N LEU A 55 -5.84 -5.70 -3.40
CA LEU A 55 -5.09 -6.12 -4.59
C LEU A 55 -5.47 -7.53 -5.10
N ARG A 56 -5.68 -8.48 -4.19
CA ARG A 56 -5.96 -9.88 -4.52
C ARG A 56 -7.39 -10.14 -4.98
N PHE A 57 -8.32 -9.22 -4.74
CA PHE A 57 -9.69 -9.44 -5.16
C PHE A 57 -9.82 -9.41 -6.69
N PRO A 58 -10.71 -10.23 -7.27
CA PRO A 58 -11.00 -10.18 -8.69
C PRO A 58 -11.48 -8.80 -9.15
N PRO A 59 -11.22 -8.40 -10.42
CA PRO A 59 -11.66 -7.13 -10.96
C PRO A 59 -13.17 -6.89 -10.90
N GLU A 60 -13.99 -7.93 -11.00
CA GLU A 60 -15.47 -7.84 -10.88
C GLU A 60 -15.93 -7.34 -9.50
N TYR A 61 -15.08 -7.42 -8.47
CA TYR A 61 -15.31 -6.88 -7.13
C TYR A 61 -14.51 -5.60 -6.86
N GLY A 62 -13.89 -5.02 -7.89
CA GLY A 62 -13.11 -3.77 -7.79
C GLY A 62 -11.63 -3.96 -7.44
N GLY A 63 -11.14 -5.19 -7.32
CA GLY A 63 -9.72 -5.46 -7.07
C GLY A 63 -8.86 -5.48 -8.33
N ARG A 64 -7.62 -5.98 -8.22
CA ARG A 64 -6.65 -6.05 -9.33
C ARG A 64 -6.27 -7.47 -9.75
N GLY A 65 -6.90 -8.50 -9.15
CA GLY A 65 -6.65 -9.90 -9.48
C GLY A 65 -5.19 -10.31 -9.29
N TYR A 66 -4.55 -9.78 -8.25
CA TYR A 66 -3.17 -10.11 -7.90
C TYR A 66 -3.06 -11.36 -7.03
N GLY A 67 -1.86 -11.94 -6.95
CA GLY A 67 -1.55 -13.05 -6.06
C GLY A 67 -0.89 -12.57 -4.76
N TRP A 68 -0.50 -13.54 -3.94
CA TRP A 68 0.22 -13.31 -2.69
C TRP A 68 1.58 -12.64 -2.90
N SER A 69 2.29 -12.99 -3.96
CA SER A 69 3.60 -12.38 -4.29
C SER A 69 3.49 -10.86 -4.48
N GLU A 70 2.46 -10.41 -5.20
CA GLU A 70 2.24 -8.99 -5.46
C GLU A 70 1.73 -8.25 -4.23
N GLU A 71 0.91 -8.91 -3.40
CA GLU A 71 0.51 -8.32 -2.11
C GLU A 71 1.73 -8.11 -1.20
N VAL A 72 2.66 -9.07 -1.14
CA VAL A 72 3.90 -8.91 -0.37
C VAL A 72 4.75 -7.76 -0.92
N VAL A 73 4.84 -7.58 -2.24
CA VAL A 73 5.54 -6.42 -2.85
C VAL A 73 4.94 -5.10 -2.36
N ALA A 74 3.62 -4.98 -2.36
CA ALA A 74 2.95 -3.77 -1.91
C ALA A 74 3.11 -3.54 -0.39
N LEU A 75 2.91 -4.59 0.41
CA LEU A 75 3.06 -4.53 1.87
C LEU A 75 4.48 -4.14 2.30
N GLU A 76 5.50 -4.60 1.58
CA GLU A 76 6.89 -4.21 1.88
C GLU A 76 7.12 -2.70 1.70
N GLU A 77 6.54 -2.10 0.65
CA GLU A 77 6.66 -0.65 0.46
C GLU A 77 5.78 0.13 1.46
N ILE A 78 4.57 -0.34 1.77
CA ILE A 78 3.69 0.30 2.77
C ILE A 78 4.30 0.20 4.18
N GLY A 79 5.02 -0.88 4.48
CA GLY A 79 5.69 -1.08 5.76
C GLY A 79 6.66 0.03 6.16
N TYR A 80 7.14 0.86 5.23
CA TYR A 80 7.93 2.06 5.55
C TYR A 80 7.16 3.11 6.34
N LEU A 81 5.83 3.10 6.28
CA LEU A 81 4.95 3.98 7.07
C LEU A 81 4.65 3.42 8.47
N GLY A 82 4.97 2.14 8.71
CA GLY A 82 4.70 1.44 9.96
C GLY A 82 3.65 0.34 9.82
N THR A 83 3.75 -0.69 10.67
CA THR A 83 2.92 -1.91 10.60
C THR A 83 1.44 -1.64 10.80
N SER A 84 1.04 -0.56 11.47
CA SER A 84 -0.38 -0.20 11.64
C SER A 84 -1.07 0.20 10.33
N LEU A 85 -0.31 0.51 9.28
CA LEU A 85 -0.82 0.94 7.98
C LEU A 85 -0.62 -0.07 6.86
N ALA A 86 0.19 -1.11 7.09
CA ALA A 86 0.48 -2.20 6.16
C ALA A 86 -0.51 -3.35 6.36
#